data_AF-A0A959KM02-F1
#
_entry.id   AF-A0A959KM02-F1
#
_cell.length_a   1.000
_cell.length_b   1.000
_cell.length_c   1.000
_cell.angle_alpha   90.00
_cell.angle_beta   90.00
_cell.angle_gamma   90.00
#
_symmetry.space_group_name_H-M   'P 1'
#
loop_
_entity.id
_entity.type
_entity.pdbx_description
1 polymer ?
#
loop_
_entity_poly.entity_id
_entity_poly.type
_entity_poly.pdbx_seq_one_letter_code
_entity_poly.pdbx_strand_id
1 'polypeptide(L)'
;FAGKIRAGAERCRAYLPSLLGKRVGVVVNQASLVSGAHLIDTLLALQVNVTTIFAPEHGFRGRAADGELVDDEIDGHSGLPIVSLYGRSKQLQPEQLADLDVVVFDLQDVGVRFYSYLSTLHYVMRA
;
A
#
# COMPACT_ATOMS: atom_id res chain seq x y z
N PHE A 1 -9.03 -16.17 27.81
CA PHE A 1 -9.44 -15.75 26.46
C PHE A 1 -8.53 -14.63 26.01
N ALA A 2 -7.79 -14.81 24.93
CA ALA A 2 -6.96 -13.74 24.38
C ALA A 2 -7.87 -12.63 23.84
N GLY A 3 -7.59 -11.37 24.19
CA GLY A 3 -8.36 -10.22 23.70
C GLY A 3 -8.28 -10.11 22.16
N LYS A 4 -9.27 -9.45 21.56
CA LYS A 4 -9.28 -9.17 20.11
C LYS A 4 -8.03 -8.34 19.76
N ILE A 5 -7.20 -8.87 18.86
CA ILE A 5 -6.03 -8.15 18.34
C ILE A 5 -6.51 -7.02 17.43
N ARG A 6 -5.90 -5.84 17.55
CA ARG A 6 -6.10 -4.71 16.63
C ARG A 6 -4.89 -4.58 15.73
N ALA A 7 -5.11 -4.61 14.42
CA ALA A 7 -4.04 -4.45 13.44
C ALA A 7 -3.44 -3.04 13.49
N GLY A 8 -2.25 -2.86 12.91
CA GLY A 8 -1.59 -1.55 12.81
C GLY A 8 -2.47 -0.52 12.10
N ALA A 9 -3.07 -0.90 10.96
CA ALA A 9 -3.96 -0.07 10.16
C ALA A 9 -5.18 0.45 10.95
N GLU A 10 -5.69 -0.32 11.92
CA GLU A 10 -6.84 0.05 12.77
C GLU A 10 -6.48 1.04 13.90
N ARG A 11 -5.20 1.37 14.06
CA ARG A 11 -4.70 2.26 15.11
C ARG A 11 -4.44 3.67 14.58
N CYS A 12 -5.40 4.24 13.85
CA CYS A 12 -5.24 5.54 13.17
C CYS A 12 -4.66 6.64 14.04
N ARG A 13 -5.11 6.76 15.31
CA ARG A 13 -4.60 7.76 16.26
C ARG A 13 -3.07 7.68 16.48
N ALA A 14 -2.47 6.51 16.32
CA ALA A 14 -1.05 6.31 16.54
C ALA A 14 -0.19 6.80 15.36
N TYR A 15 -0.70 6.76 14.13
CA TYR A 15 0.08 7.10 12.93
C TYR A 15 -0.39 8.37 12.22
N LEU A 16 -1.66 8.79 12.36
CA LEU A 16 -2.19 9.97 11.68
C LEU A 16 -1.36 11.25 11.89
N PRO A 17 -0.86 11.57 13.12
CA PRO A 17 -0.03 12.75 13.31
C PRO A 17 1.24 12.76 12.45
N SER A 18 1.76 11.57 12.10
CA SER A 18 2.94 11.43 11.25
C SER A 18 2.62 11.50 9.76
N LEU A 19 1.35 11.46 9.36
CA LEU A 19 0.90 11.46 7.96
C LEU A 19 0.25 12.77 7.52
N LEU A 20 -0.39 13.51 8.43
CA LEU A 20 -1.06 14.75 8.09
C LEU A 20 -0.07 15.81 7.56
N GLY A 21 -0.45 16.47 6.47
CA GLY A 21 0.37 17.47 5.79
C GLY A 21 1.56 16.92 4.98
N LYS A 22 1.73 15.59 4.92
CA LYS A 22 2.77 14.93 4.12
C LYS A 22 2.19 14.36 2.83
N ARG A 23 3.00 14.29 1.79
CA ARG A 23 2.74 13.52 0.56
C ARG A 23 3.03 12.06 0.86
N VAL A 24 1.97 11.25 0.91
CA VAL A 24 2.03 9.86 1.36
C VAL A 24 1.96 8.91 0.17
N GLY A 25 2.95 8.03 0.06
CA GLY A 25 2.89 6.83 -0.79
C GLY A 25 2.41 5.64 0.02
N VAL A 26 1.62 4.75 -0.56
CA VAL A 26 1.01 3.64 0.20
C VAL A 26 1.19 2.32 -0.55
N VAL A 27 1.93 1.38 0.04
CA VAL A 27 2.11 0.00 -0.44
C VAL A 27 1.03 -0.88 0.19
N VAL A 28 0.08 -1.32 -0.62
CA VAL A 28 -1.15 -2.01 -0.17
C VAL A 28 -1.59 -3.07 -1.17
N ASN A 29 -2.41 -4.00 -0.69
CA ASN A 29 -3.12 -4.97 -1.52
C ASN A 29 -4.58 -5.08 -1.05
N GLN A 30 -5.33 -6.01 -1.63
CA GLN A 30 -6.75 -6.23 -1.30
C GLN A 30 -7.02 -6.58 0.17
N ALA A 31 -6.02 -7.06 0.92
CA ALA A 31 -6.15 -7.42 2.32
C ALA A 31 -5.98 -6.23 3.28
N SER A 32 -5.55 -5.07 2.78
CA SER A 32 -5.31 -3.84 3.54
C SER A 32 -6.63 -3.18 3.96
N LEU A 33 -7.34 -3.80 4.89
CA LEU A 33 -8.68 -3.39 5.33
C LEU A 33 -8.67 -2.80 6.74
N VAL A 34 -9.41 -1.70 6.92
CA VAL A 34 -9.72 -1.09 8.21
C VAL A 34 -11.22 -1.12 8.41
N SER A 35 -11.68 -1.94 9.35
CA SER A 35 -13.12 -2.07 9.66
C SER A 35 -14.00 -2.36 8.43
N GLY A 36 -13.47 -3.10 7.45
CA GLY A 36 -14.19 -3.50 6.22
C GLY A 36 -14.05 -2.54 5.04
N ALA A 37 -13.45 -1.36 5.23
CA ALA A 37 -13.09 -0.46 4.14
C ALA A 37 -11.60 -0.60 3.77
N HIS A 38 -11.23 -0.31 2.53
CA HIS A 38 -9.83 -0.32 2.13
C HIS A 38 -9.04 0.79 2.83
N LEU A 39 -7.76 0.55 3.13
CA LEU A 39 -6.90 1.53 3.82
C LEU A 39 -6.80 2.85 3.05
N ILE A 40 -6.69 2.80 1.72
CA ILE A 40 -6.69 4.00 0.86
C ILE A 40 -7.93 4.86 1.09
N ASP A 41 -9.11 4.25 1.01
CA ASP A 41 -10.38 4.95 1.17
C ASP A 41 -10.50 5.54 2.59
N THR A 42 -9.98 4.81 3.59
CA THR A 42 -9.90 5.26 4.99
C THR A 42 -8.97 6.47 5.16
N LEU A 43 -7.77 6.44 4.58
CA LEU A 43 -6.80 7.53 4.66
C LEU A 43 -7.31 8.80 3.96
N LEU A 44 -7.94 8.65 2.79
CA LEU A 44 -8.57 9.75 2.06
C LEU A 44 -9.71 10.39 2.87
N ALA A 45 -10.58 9.58 3.48
CA ALA A 45 -11.65 10.06 4.35
C ALA A 45 -11.11 10.80 5.59
N LEU A 46 -9.89 10.46 6.04
CA LEU A 46 -9.18 11.11 7.14
C LEU A 46 -8.32 12.32 6.68
N GLN A 47 -8.49 12.78 5.44
CA GLN A 47 -7.78 13.93 4.85
C GLN A 47 -6.25 13.76 4.79
N VAL A 48 -5.77 12.52 4.74
CA VAL A 48 -4.36 12.25 4.44
C VAL A 48 -4.12 12.48 2.95
N ASN A 49 -3.05 13.23 2.62
CA ASN A 49 -2.66 13.50 1.25
C ASN A 49 -1.93 12.29 0.65
N VAL A 50 -2.70 11.26 0.31
CA VAL A 50 -2.21 10.11 -0.46
C VAL A 50 -2.00 10.54 -1.90
N THR A 51 -0.79 10.33 -2.41
CA THR A 51 -0.39 10.80 -3.75
C THR A 51 -0.18 9.66 -4.73
N THR A 52 0.32 8.52 -4.25
CA THR A 52 0.60 7.34 -5.09
C THR A 52 0.29 6.05 -4.34
N ILE A 53 -0.32 5.11 -5.04
CA ILE A 53 -0.57 3.74 -4.57
C ILE A 53 0.48 2.83 -5.20
N PHE A 54 1.11 1.98 -4.41
CA PHE A 54 2.03 0.95 -4.89
C PHE A 54 1.41 -0.41 -4.69
N ALA A 55 1.17 -1.13 -5.79
CA ALA A 55 0.50 -2.41 -5.79
C ALA A 55 1.50 -3.55 -6.13
N PRO A 56 1.51 -4.66 -5.38
CA PRO A 56 2.27 -5.86 -5.74
C PRO A 56 1.53 -6.70 -6.81
N GLU A 57 1.85 -7.99 -6.88
CA GLU A 57 1.49 -8.97 -7.93
C GLU A 57 0.00 -9.08 -8.33
N HIS A 58 -0.94 -8.82 -7.42
CA HIS A 58 -2.39 -9.03 -7.65
C HIS A 58 -3.20 -7.72 -7.71
N GLY A 59 -2.52 -6.59 -7.88
CA GLY A 59 -3.14 -5.27 -7.78
C GLY A 59 -3.58 -4.98 -6.34
N PHE A 60 -4.38 -3.93 -6.13
CA PHE A 60 -4.78 -3.54 -4.77
C PHE A 60 -6.28 -3.65 -4.46
N ARG A 61 -7.17 -3.63 -5.46
CA ARG A 61 -8.62 -3.83 -5.23
C ARG A 61 -9.12 -5.25 -5.51
N GLY A 62 -8.22 -6.21 -5.75
CA GLY A 62 -8.56 -7.63 -5.96
C GLY A 62 -9.38 -7.90 -7.24
N ARG A 63 -9.26 -7.02 -8.24
CA ARG A 63 -9.92 -7.16 -9.55
C ARG A 63 -9.05 -7.82 -10.62
N ALA A 64 -7.74 -7.91 -10.41
CA ALA A 64 -6.82 -8.60 -11.30
C ALA A 64 -6.81 -10.09 -10.99
N ALA A 65 -6.82 -10.94 -12.03
CA ALA A 65 -6.72 -12.38 -11.87
C ALA A 65 -5.28 -12.81 -11.51
N ASP A 66 -5.13 -14.00 -10.91
CA ASP A 66 -3.83 -14.58 -10.61
C ASP A 66 -2.95 -14.68 -11.88
N GLY A 67 -1.80 -14.02 -11.87
CA GLY A 67 -0.80 -14.07 -12.94
C GLY A 67 -0.97 -13.04 -14.06
N GLU A 68 -1.93 -12.11 -13.97
CA GLU A 68 -1.97 -10.97 -14.89
C GLU A 68 -0.95 -9.91 -14.49
N LEU A 69 -0.23 -9.38 -15.48
CA LEU A 69 0.63 -8.22 -15.29
C LEU A 69 -0.25 -7.03 -14.94
N VAL A 70 -0.15 -6.57 -13.70
CA VAL A 70 -0.69 -5.27 -13.30
C VAL A 70 0.30 -4.24 -13.81
N ASP A 71 -0.09 -3.49 -14.84
CA ASP A 71 0.66 -2.32 -15.30
C ASP A 71 0.29 -1.10 -14.43
N ASP A 72 1.00 0.01 -14.63
CA ASP A 72 0.65 1.27 -13.99
C ASP A 72 -0.73 1.74 -14.45
N GLU A 73 -1.59 2.11 -13.51
CA GLU A 73 -3.00 2.42 -13.75
C GLU A 73 -3.46 3.64 -12.94
N ILE A 74 -4.68 4.12 -13.20
CA ILE A 74 -5.35 5.10 -12.33
C ILE A 74 -6.49 4.39 -11.61
N ASP A 75 -6.54 4.49 -10.28
CA ASP A 75 -7.65 3.96 -9.51
C ASP A 75 -8.94 4.72 -9.85
N GLY A 76 -9.87 4.07 -10.53
CA GLY A 76 -11.13 4.71 -10.95
C GLY A 76 -12.01 5.20 -9.79
N HIS A 77 -11.76 4.77 -8.55
CA HIS A 77 -12.50 5.25 -7.37
C HIS A 77 -11.87 6.50 -6.74
N SER A 78 -10.56 6.48 -6.48
CA SER A 78 -9.85 7.60 -5.83
C SER A 78 -9.23 8.62 -6.79
N GLY A 79 -9.05 8.25 -8.07
CA GLY A 79 -8.33 9.03 -9.06
C GLY A 79 -6.80 9.02 -8.89
N LEU A 80 -6.28 8.21 -7.97
CA LEU A 80 -4.84 8.15 -7.67
C LEU A 80 -4.08 7.26 -8.65
N PRO A 81 -2.83 7.61 -8.98
CA PRO A 81 -1.95 6.73 -9.73
C PRO A 81 -1.61 5.48 -8.92
N ILE A 82 -1.64 4.35 -9.60
CA ILE A 82 -1.23 3.02 -9.15
C ILE A 82 0.06 2.70 -9.89
N VAL A 83 1.12 2.45 -9.13
CA VAL A 83 2.40 1.97 -9.63
C VAL A 83 2.53 0.49 -9.30
N SER A 84 2.83 -0.32 -10.31
CA SER A 84 3.09 -1.74 -10.11
C SER A 84 4.51 -1.98 -9.58
N LEU A 85 4.61 -2.73 -8.49
CA LEU A 85 5.87 -3.28 -7.96
C LEU A 85 6.08 -4.73 -8.41
N TYR A 86 5.39 -5.15 -9.48
CA TYR A 86 5.46 -6.47 -10.05
C TYR A 86 5.80 -6.43 -11.55
N GLY A 87 6.31 -7.54 -12.09
CA GLY A 87 6.70 -7.61 -13.49
C GLY A 87 7.96 -6.80 -13.80
N ARG A 88 7.81 -5.67 -14.53
CA ARG A 88 8.92 -4.90 -15.12
C ARG A 88 9.83 -4.24 -14.09
N SER A 89 9.27 -3.79 -12.96
CA SER A 89 10.05 -3.21 -11.87
C SER A 89 9.54 -3.71 -10.53
N LYS A 90 10.46 -4.19 -9.69
CA LYS A 90 10.19 -4.59 -8.30
C LYS A 90 10.66 -3.54 -7.29
N GLN A 91 11.26 -2.46 -7.78
CA GLN A 91 11.86 -1.40 -7.00
C GLN A 91 11.20 -0.06 -7.36
N LEU A 92 10.94 0.76 -6.34
CA LEU A 92 10.57 2.14 -6.57
C LEU A 92 11.72 2.86 -7.26
N GLN A 93 11.41 3.58 -8.33
CA GLN A 93 12.38 4.44 -8.98
C GLN A 93 12.55 5.74 -8.17
N PRO A 94 13.74 6.36 -8.19
CA PRO A 94 13.99 7.61 -7.47
C PRO A 94 12.95 8.70 -7.79
N GLU A 95 12.47 8.76 -9.04
CA GLU A 95 11.46 9.72 -9.48
C GLU A 95 10.10 9.49 -8.82
N GLN A 96 9.77 8.22 -8.50
CA GLN A 96 8.53 7.86 -7.80
C GLN A 96 8.60 8.20 -6.30
N LEU A 97 9.81 8.38 -5.76
CA LEU A 97 10.06 8.78 -4.38
C LEU A 97 10.27 10.28 -4.21
N ALA A 98 10.72 10.98 -5.25
CA ALA A 98 11.05 12.41 -5.20
C ALA A 98 9.89 13.26 -4.65
N ASP A 99 8.66 12.83 -4.92
CA ASP A 99 7.46 13.52 -4.48
C ASP A 99 6.79 12.97 -3.23
N LEU A 100 7.45 12.06 -2.50
CA LEU A 100 6.93 11.46 -1.28
C LEU A 100 7.71 11.94 -0.06
N ASP A 101 6.99 12.23 1.02
CA ASP A 101 7.60 12.53 2.32
C ASP A 101 7.59 11.31 3.25
N VAL A 102 6.70 10.34 2.98
CA VAL A 102 6.57 9.10 3.75
C VAL A 102 5.93 8.00 2.89
N VAL A 103 6.39 6.77 3.10
CA VAL A 103 5.78 5.56 2.54
C VAL A 103 5.16 4.74 3.67
N VAL A 104 3.87 4.43 3.55
CA VAL A 104 3.15 3.50 4.43
C VAL A 104 3.17 2.13 3.78
N PHE A 105 3.56 1.10 4.54
CA PHE A 105 3.55 -0.29 4.08
C PHE A 105 2.53 -1.08 4.90
N ASP A 106 1.50 -1.62 4.25
CA ASP A 106 0.46 -2.43 4.87
C ASP A 106 0.11 -3.62 3.97
N LEU A 107 0.86 -4.72 4.12
CA LEU A 107 0.60 -5.98 3.41
C LEU A 107 0.50 -7.14 4.41
N GLN A 108 -0.56 -7.92 4.29
CA GLN A 108 -0.71 -9.16 5.04
C GLN A 108 0.17 -10.25 4.41
N ASP A 109 1.26 -10.61 5.09
CA ASP A 109 2.14 -11.71 4.72
C ASP A 109 1.72 -13.04 5.39
N VAL A 110 2.19 -14.17 4.86
CA VAL A 110 1.86 -15.52 5.36
C VAL A 110 3.04 -16.24 6.03
N GLY A 111 4.20 -15.59 6.18
CA GLY A 111 5.33 -16.07 6.97
C GLY A 111 6.23 -17.08 6.27
N VAL A 112 6.20 -17.16 4.93
CA VAL A 112 7.02 -18.10 4.15
C VAL A 112 7.89 -17.36 3.14
N ARG A 113 9.14 -17.82 2.99
CA ARG A 113 10.16 -17.11 2.20
C ARG A 113 9.81 -16.95 0.71
N PHE A 114 9.07 -17.90 0.15
CA PHE A 114 8.73 -17.89 -1.28
C PHE A 114 7.54 -16.97 -1.59
N TYR A 115 6.94 -16.35 -0.58
CA TYR A 115 5.97 -15.28 -0.75
C TYR A 115 6.70 -13.93 -0.88
N SER A 116 6.32 -13.14 -1.89
CA SER A 116 7.16 -12.05 -2.40
C SER A 116 7.07 -10.74 -1.60
N TYR A 117 6.07 -10.56 -0.72
CA TYR A 117 5.81 -9.28 -0.05
C TYR A 117 6.93 -8.80 0.86
N LEU A 118 7.64 -9.70 1.55
CA LEU A 118 8.81 -9.32 2.34
C LEU A 118 9.95 -8.81 1.44
N SER A 119 10.08 -9.36 0.22
CA SER A 119 11.03 -8.86 -0.76
C SER A 119 10.62 -7.47 -1.27
N THR A 120 9.31 -7.24 -1.47
CA THR A 120 8.77 -5.91 -1.77
C THR A 120 9.14 -4.91 -0.69
N LEU A 121 8.94 -5.24 0.59
CA LEU A 121 9.34 -4.37 1.72
C LEU A 121 10.85 -4.05 1.67
N HIS A 122 11.69 -5.05 1.43
CA HIS A 122 13.13 -4.86 1.32
C HIS A 122 13.50 -3.87 0.21
N TYR A 123 12.85 -3.96 -0.94
CA TYR A 123 13.09 -3.04 -2.06
C TYR A 123 12.57 -1.63 -1.77
N VAL A 124 11.41 -1.51 -1.14
CA VAL A 124 10.85 -0.20 -0.71
C VAL A 124 11.80 0.49 0.26
N MET A 125 12.36 -0.24 1.23
CA MET A 125 13.24 0.34 2.25
C MET A 125 14.64 0.70 1.74
N ARG A 126 15.07 0.10 0.62
CA ARG A 126 16.41 0.34 0.04
C ARG A 126 16.45 1.51 -0.93
N ALA A 127 15.30 1.89 -1.47
CA ALA A 127 15.17 2.87 -2.54
C ALA A 127 15.45 4.30 -2.06
#